data_AF-A0A2X4U0R5-F1
#
_entry.id   AF-A0A2X4U0R5-F1
#
_cell.length_a   1.000
_cell.length_b   1.000
_cell.length_c   1.000
_cell.angle_alpha   90.00
_cell.angle_beta   90.00
_cell.angle_gamma   90.00
#
_symmetry.space_group_name_H-M   'P 1'
#
loop_
_entity.id
_entity.type
_entity.pdbx_description
1 polymer ?
#
loop_
_entity_poly.entity_id
_entity_poly.type
_entity_poly.pdbx_seq_one_letter_code
_entity_poly.pdbx_strand_id
1 'polypeptide(L)' 'MWLFLQYTSGSTGTPKGVMVTHGNLWANSQAIHRYFGHHNESRGMIWLPHFHDMGLSAACFSRYSGHSPAG' A
#
# COMPACT_ATOMS: atom_id res chain seq x y z
N MET A 1 -5.72 -15.31 -3.87
CA MET A 1 -4.34 -15.66 -3.48
C MET A 1 -3.86 -14.66 -2.42
N TRP A 2 -3.21 -15.16 -1.37
CA TRP A 2 -2.65 -14.35 -0.27
C TRP A 2 -1.37 -13.64 -0.72
N LEU A 3 -1.04 -12.49 -0.13
CA LEU A 3 0.12 -11.69 -0.53
C LEU A 3 1.06 -11.35 0.63
N PHE A 4 0.55 -10.95 1.81
CA PHE A 4 1.36 -10.79 3.03
C PHE A 4 0.53 -10.75 4.31
N LEU A 5 1.22 -10.93 5.44
CA LEU A 5 0.69 -10.80 6.81
C LEU A 5 1.33 -9.58 7.49
N GLN A 6 0.52 -8.57 7.83
CA GLN A 6 0.99 -7.36 8.52
C GLN A 6 0.76 -7.46 10.03
N TYR A 7 1.78 -7.17 10.82
CA TYR A 7 1.65 -7.10 12.27
C TYR A 7 1.33 -5.66 12.70
N THR A 8 0.33 -5.51 13.55
CA THR A 8 -0.01 -4.23 14.18
C THR A 8 0.44 -4.25 15.65
N SER A 9 0.76 -3.10 16.23
CA SER A 9 1.28 -3.00 17.61
C SER A 9 0.33 -3.63 18.64
N GLY A 10 -0.97 -3.71 18.35
CA GLY A 10 -1.98 -4.30 19.21
C GLY A 10 -2.11 -3.53 20.53
N SER A 11 -3.22 -2.84 20.75
CA SER A 11 -3.44 -2.08 22.00
C SER A 11 -3.37 -2.93 23.28
N THR A 12 -3.44 -4.26 23.15
CA THR A 12 -3.38 -5.24 24.24
C THR A 12 -2.03 -5.97 24.36
N GLY A 13 -0.97 -5.51 23.68
CA GLY A 13 0.38 -6.07 23.79
C GLY A 13 0.65 -7.36 23.02
N THR A 14 -0.37 -7.96 22.40
CA THR A 14 -0.22 -9.10 21.48
C THR A 14 -0.39 -8.63 20.04
N PRO A 15 0.68 -8.63 19.23
CA PRO A 15 0.58 -8.26 17.82
C PRO A 15 -0.44 -9.13 17.09
N LYS A 16 -1.42 -8.50 16.44
CA LYS A 16 -2.41 -9.19 15.61
C LYS A 16 -1.95 -9.13 14.16
N GLY A 17 -1.80 -10.30 13.56
CA GLY A 17 -1.51 -10.45 12.13
C GLY A 17 -2.77 -10.19 11.31
N VAL A 18 -2.72 -9.19 10.44
CA VAL A 18 -3.76 -8.89 9.46
C VAL A 18 -3.33 -9.49 8.12
N MET A 19 -4.13 -10.42 7.60
CA MET A 19 -3.87 -11.00 6.29
C MET A 19 -4.34 -10.06 5.18
N VAL A 20 -3.44 -9.72 4.27
CA VAL A 20 -3.73 -8.91 3.09
C VAL A 20 -3.64 -9.79 1.85
N THR A 21 -4.74 -9.84 1.09
CA THR A 21 -4.80 -10.56 -0.18
C THR A 21 -4.43 -9.65 -1.35
N HIS A 22 -4.10 -10.26 -2.49
CA HIS A 22 -3.97 -9.50 -3.76
C HIS A 22 -5.21 -8.65 -4.07
N GLY A 23 -6.41 -9.16 -3.77
CA GLY A 23 -7.66 -8.43 -4.01
C GLY A 23 -7.78 -7.17 -3.15
N ASN A 24 -7.31 -7.22 -1.91
CA ASN A 24 -7.32 -6.04 -1.02
C ASN A 24 -6.43 -4.93 -1.57
N LEU A 25 -5.23 -5.26 -2.04
CA LEU A 25 -4.34 -4.28 -2.65
C LEU A 25 -4.88 -3.71 -3.95
N TRP A 26 -5.48 -4.55 -4.79
CA TRP A 26 -6.07 -4.11 -6.04
C TRP A 26 -7.22 -3.12 -5.80
N ALA A 27 -8.12 -3.44 -4.87
CA ALA A 27 -9.22 -2.56 -4.50
C ALA A 27 -8.74 -1.23 -3.92
N ASN A 28 -7.75 -1.26 -3.01
CA ASN A 28 -7.14 -0.05 -2.45
C ASN A 28 -6.47 0.81 -3.53
N SER A 29 -5.72 0.17 -4.44
CA SER A 29 -5.03 0.87 -5.54
C SER A 29 -6.00 1.58 -6.47
N GLN A 30 -7.10 0.91 -6.84
CA GLN A 30 -8.13 1.54 -7.66
C GLN A 30 -8.82 2.71 -6.94
N ALA A 31 -9.08 2.59 -5.64
CA ALA A 31 -9.68 3.66 -4.86
C ALA A 31 -8.76 4.89 -4.84
N ILE A 32 -7.47 4.71 -4.53
CA ILE A 32 -6.47 5.78 -4.52
C ILE A 32 -6.38 6.44 -5.90
N HIS A 33 -6.30 5.66 -6.98
CA HIS A 33 -6.25 6.20 -8.34
C HIS A 33 -7.45 7.11 -8.65
N ARG A 34 -8.66 6.67 -8.30
CA ARG A 34 -9.91 7.41 -8.58
C ARG A 34 -10.04 8.68 -7.74
N TYR A 35 -9.73 8.61 -6.45
CA TYR A 35 -9.93 9.75 -5.54
C TYR A 35 -8.89 10.86 -5.73
N PHE A 36 -7.65 10.52 -6.07
CA PHE A 36 -6.58 11.50 -6.21
C PHE A 36 -6.37 11.99 -7.65
N GLY A 37 -7.14 11.49 -8.62
CA GLY A 37 -7.02 11.89 -10.02
C GLY A 37 -5.64 11.60 -10.61
N HIS A 38 -4.98 10.54 -10.14
CA HIS A 38 -3.64 10.18 -10.60
C HIS A 38 -3.64 9.93 -12.11
N HIS A 39 -2.71 10.56 -12.81
CA HIS A 39 -2.44 10.32 -14.24
C HIS A 39 -0.97 9.92 -14.43
N ASN A 40 -0.58 9.50 -15.62
CA ASN A 40 0.75 8.94 -15.90
C ASN A 40 1.95 9.88 -15.66
N GLU A 41 1.71 11.17 -15.39
CA GLU A 41 2.75 12.15 -15.08
C GLU A 41 2.75 12.55 -13.60
N SER A 42 1.83 12.00 -12.80
CA SER A 42 1.84 12.23 -11.35
C SER A 42 3.17 11.72 -10.76
N ARG A 43 3.60 12.24 -9.62
CA ARG A 43 4.79 11.71 -8.94
C ARG A 43 4.41 11.39 -7.51
N GLY A 44 4.57 10.13 -7.14
CA GLY A 44 4.36 9.64 -5.78
C GLY A 44 5.67 9.62 -4.99
N MET A 45 5.57 9.89 -3.70
CA MET A 45 6.67 9.72 -2.75
C MET A 45 6.27 8.68 -1.70
N ILE A 46 7.20 7.81 -1.34
CA ILE A 46 7.03 6.86 -0.23
C ILE A 46 7.91 7.35 0.90
N TRP A 47 7.31 7.97 1.93
CA TRP A 47 8.04 8.41 3.12
C TRP A 47 8.08 7.31 4.19
N LEU A 48 7.04 6.49 4.27
CA LEU A 48 6.90 5.50 5.34
C LEU A 48 7.68 4.21 5.02
N PRO A 49 8.31 3.57 6.03
CA PRO A 49 8.96 2.29 5.84
C PRO A 49 8.03 1.22 5.27
N HIS A 50 8.55 0.31 4.44
CA HIS A 50 7.73 -0.74 3.79
C HIS A 50 7.09 -1.75 4.75
N PHE A 51 7.52 -1.82 6.02
CA PHE A 51 6.85 -2.64 7.04
C PHE A 51 5.62 -1.97 7.64
N HIS A 52 5.43 -0.66 7.41
CA HIS A 52 4.17 0.02 7.66
C HIS A 52 3.19 -0.25 6.51
N ASP A 53 1.91 -0.28 6.85
CA ASP A 53 0.80 -0.55 5.94
C ASP A 53 0.72 0.42 4.76
N MET A 54 0.88 1.72 5.03
CA MET A 54 0.90 2.75 4.02
C MET A 54 2.18 2.72 3.17
N GLY A 55 3.34 2.39 3.76
CA GLY A 55 4.59 2.25 3.01
C GLY A 55 4.55 1.09 2.00
N LEU A 56 3.98 -0.05 2.41
CA LEU A 56 3.80 -1.21 1.53
C LEU A 56 2.75 -0.94 0.44
N SER A 57 1.59 -0.41 0.83
CA SER A 57 0.48 -0.16 -0.10
C SER A 57 0.82 0.90 -1.14
N ALA A 58 1.56 1.94 -0.76
CA ALA A 58 2.03 2.98 -1.69
C ALA A 58 3.05 2.43 -2.70
N ALA A 59 3.94 1.52 -2.28
CA ALA A 59 4.87 0.86 -3.19
C ALA A 59 4.14 0.01 -4.25
N CYS A 60 3.15 -0.77 -3.83
CA CYS A 60 2.33 -1.55 -4.76
C CYS A 60 1.49 -0.65 -5.69
N PHE A 61 0.93 0.43 -5.17
CA PHE A 61 0.18 1.41 -5.95
C PHE A 61 1.04 2.13 -7.00
N SER A 62 2.27 2.51 -6.65
CA SER A 62 3.22 3.16 -7.57
C SER A 62 3.47 2.28 -8.79
N ARG A 63 3.68 0.97 -8.58
CA ARG A 63 3.87 0.01 -9.68
C ARG A 63 2.61 -0.17 -10.53
N TYR A 64 1.43 -0.16 -9.90
CA TYR A 64 0.14 -0.24 -10.58
C TYR A 64 -0.11 0.97 -11.49
N SER A 65 0.20 2.16 -11.01
CA SER A 65 -0.05 3.43 -11.71
C SER A 65 1.03 3.82 -12.73
N GLY A 66 2.05 2.96 -12.92
CA GLY A 66 3.15 3.22 -13.85
C GLY A 66 4.18 4.23 -13.34
N HIS A 67 4.12 4.62 -12.06
CA HIS A 67 5.01 5.59 -11.47
C HIS A 67 6.30 4.94 -10.95
N SER A 68 7.43 5.49 -11.36
CA SER A 68 8.73 5.21 -10.74
C SER A 68 8.80 5.95 -9.40
N PRO A 69 9.19 5.30 -8.30
CA PRO A 69 9.40 5.98 -7.03
C PRO A 69 10.47 7.07 -7.22
N ALA A 70 10.16 8.30 -6.85
CA ALA A 70 11.19 9.32 -6.71
C ALA A 70 12.08 8.91 -5.52
N GLY A 71 13.37 8.70 -5.79
CA GLY A 71 14.37 8.35 -4.78
C GLY A 71 14.56 9.43 -3.73
#